data_AF-A0A182EG62-F1
#
_entry.id   AF-A0A182EG62-F1
#
_cell.length_a   1.000
_cell.length_b   1.000
_cell.length_c   1.000
_cell.angle_alpha   90.00
_cell.angle_beta   90.00
_cell.angle_gamma   90.00
#
_symmetry.space_group_name_H-M   'P 1'
#
loop_
_entity.id
_entity.type
_entity.pdbx_description
1 polymer ?
#
loop_
_entity_poly.entity_id
_entity_poly.type
_entity_poly.pdbx_seq_one_letter_code
_entity_poly.pdbx_strand_id
1 'polypeptide(L)'
;MYSLEWQKRGLPHAHILIWLYHKITLNEIDDVICAEVPDADVDKDLYEIVTKNMIHGLCGTLNPKSPCMMDGKYSKRYPRAFIFNTVTGSDGYPLYRRSAEDG
;
A
#
# COMPACT_ATOMS: atom_id res chain seq x y z
N MET A 1 16.47 10.33 6.09
CA MET A 1 17.35 9.15 5.83
C MET A 1 16.60 8.24 4.86
N TYR A 2 17.26 7.63 3.89
CA TYR A 2 16.62 6.63 3.04
C TYR A 2 17.55 5.44 2.79
N SER A 3 16.98 4.28 2.53
CA SER A 3 17.70 3.12 2.02
C SER A 3 16.97 2.56 0.80
N LEU A 4 17.72 1.97 -0.12
CA LEU A 4 17.20 1.29 -1.29
C LEU A 4 17.50 -0.21 -1.15
N GLU A 5 16.49 -1.03 -1.33
CA GLU A 5 16.62 -2.49 -1.40
C GLU A 5 15.91 -3.01 -2.65
N TRP A 6 16.26 -4.22 -3.08
CA TRP A 6 15.58 -4.85 -4.22
C TRP A 6 14.55 -5.85 -3.70
N GLN A 7 13.29 -5.68 -4.10
CA GLN A 7 12.27 -6.67 -3.81
C GLN A 7 12.58 -7.98 -4.51
N LYS A 8 12.04 -9.10 -4.00
CA LYS A 8 12.17 -10.44 -4.61
C LYS A 8 11.72 -10.51 -6.09
N ARG A 9 10.97 -9.51 -6.56
CA ARG A 9 10.52 -9.35 -7.94
C ARG A 9 11.45 -8.50 -8.81
N GLY A 10 12.62 -8.13 -8.30
CA GLY A 10 13.59 -7.34 -9.04
C GLY A 10 13.12 -5.90 -9.28
N LEU A 11 12.37 -5.31 -8.36
CA LEU A 11 12.04 -3.88 -8.40
C LEU A 11 12.72 -3.17 -7.21
N PRO A 12 13.28 -1.97 -7.41
CA PRO A 12 13.81 -1.18 -6.32
C PRO A 12 12.67 -0.77 -5.37
N HIS A 13 12.91 -0.88 -4.08
CA HIS A 13 12.04 -0.45 -3.01
C HIS A 13 12.80 0.48 -2.09
N ALA A 14 12.20 1.64 -1.83
CA ALA A 14 12.80 2.67 -0.99
C ALA A 14 12.13 2.65 0.38
N HIS A 15 12.95 2.57 1.43
CA HIS A 15 12.54 2.92 2.78
C HIS A 15 12.94 4.37 3.02
N ILE A 16 11.97 5.27 3.17
CA ILE A 16 12.20 6.70 3.36
C ILE A 16 11.75 7.08 4.77
N LEU A 17 12.67 7.61 5.57
CA LEU A 17 12.40 8.16 6.90
C LEU A 17 12.37 9.69 6.84
N ILE A 18 11.18 10.25 7.05
CA ILE A 18 10.88 11.68 7.10
C ILE A 18 10.74 12.10 8.56
N TRP A 19 11.46 13.16 8.94
CA TRP A 19 11.38 13.78 10.26
C TRP A 19 10.63 15.10 10.12
N LEU A 20 9.54 15.25 10.87
CA LEU A 20 8.74 16.45 10.84
C LEU A 20 9.09 17.33 12.04
N TYR A 21 9.13 18.64 11.82
CA TYR A 21 9.37 19.60 12.90
C TYR A 21 8.21 19.63 13.90
N HIS A 22 6.97 19.56 13.39
CA HIS A 22 5.77 19.41 14.20
C HIS A 22 5.24 17.98 14.14
N LYS A 23 4.74 17.49 15.28
CA LYS A 23 4.12 16.17 15.37
C LYS A 23 2.75 16.20 14.69
N ILE A 24 2.55 15.24 13.78
CA ILE A 24 1.24 14.93 13.18
C ILE A 24 0.34 14.25 14.22
N THR A 25 -0.90 14.68 14.29
CA THR A 25 -1.98 14.06 15.07
C THR A 25 -2.69 12.97 14.25
N LEU A 26 -3.44 12.08 14.91
CA LEU A 26 -4.17 11.02 14.22
C LEU A 26 -5.12 11.53 13.13
N ASN A 27 -5.66 12.74 13.30
CA ASN A 27 -6.58 13.35 12.34
C ASN A 27 -5.89 13.94 11.10
N GLU A 28 -4.56 14.11 11.15
CA GLU A 28 -3.75 14.69 10.06
C GLU A 28 -2.97 13.60 9.29
N ILE A 29 -3.02 12.34 9.73
CA ILE A 29 -2.24 11.25 9.11
C ILE A 29 -2.64 11.05 7.66
N ASP A 30 -3.95 11.01 7.38
CA ASP A 30 -4.46 10.71 6.05
C ASP A 30 -4.26 11.88 5.06
N ASP A 31 -3.96 13.09 5.56
CA ASP A 31 -3.59 14.24 4.72
C ASP A 31 -2.13 14.17 4.25
N VAL A 32 -1.29 13.41 4.97
CA VAL A 32 0.16 13.31 4.72
C VAL A 32 0.54 11.95 4.13
N ILE A 33 -0.19 10.88 4.48
CA ILE A 33 0.06 9.52 4.03
C ILE A 33 -1.20 8.97 3.37
N CYS A 34 -1.10 8.66 2.09
CA CYS A 34 -2.17 8.02 1.34
C CYS A 34 -1.67 6.71 0.72
N ALA A 35 -2.49 5.67 0.80
CA ALA A 35 -2.25 4.36 0.20
C ALA A 35 -3.33 3.98 -0.83
N GLU A 36 -4.05 4.98 -1.36
CA GLU A 36 -5.10 4.85 -2.35
C GLU A 36 -4.52 4.97 -3.77
N VAL A 37 -5.27 4.48 -4.76
CA VAL A 37 -4.90 4.65 -6.17
C VAL A 37 -5.22 6.12 -6.56
N PRO A 38 -4.30 6.84 -7.21
CA PRO A 38 -4.57 8.20 -7.67
C PRO A 38 -5.79 8.29 -8.58
N ASP A 39 -6.41 9.46 -8.69
CA ASP A 39 -7.45 9.71 -9.67
C ASP A 39 -6.81 10.07 -11.02
N ALA A 40 -7.19 9.34 -12.08
CA ALA A 40 -6.68 9.55 -13.43
C ALA A 40 -7.09 10.90 -14.04
N ASP A 41 -8.22 11.47 -13.62
CA ASP A 41 -8.70 12.78 -14.08
C ASP A 41 -7.98 13.94 -13.38
N VAL A 42 -7.43 13.69 -12.18
CA VAL A 42 -6.66 14.67 -11.40
C VAL A 42 -5.16 14.60 -11.72
N ASP A 43 -4.59 13.40 -11.76
CA ASP A 43 -3.17 13.16 -12.04
C ASP A 43 -2.98 11.84 -12.81
N LYS A 44 -3.11 11.93 -14.13
CA LYS A 44 -2.98 10.81 -15.04
C LYS A 44 -1.59 10.15 -14.99
N ASP A 45 -0.52 10.93 -14.87
CA ASP A 45 0.84 10.41 -14.90
C ASP A 45 1.11 9.56 -13.65
N LEU A 46 0.70 10.06 -12.47
CA LEU A 46 0.82 9.31 -11.22
C LEU A 46 -0.07 8.07 -11.24
N TYR A 47 -1.31 8.18 -11.75
CA TYR A 47 -2.19 7.03 -11.93
C TYR A 47 -1.55 5.94 -12.78
N GLU A 48 -0.99 6.28 -13.95
CA GLU A 48 -0.34 5.33 -14.84
C GLU A 48 0.87 4.65 -14.18
N ILE A 49 1.68 5.41 -13.44
CA ILE A 49 2.84 4.88 -12.71
C ILE A 49 2.40 3.91 -11.61
N VAL A 50 1.43 4.30 -10.78
CA VAL A 50 0.94 3.49 -9.65
C VAL A 50 0.24 2.23 -10.16
N THR A 51 -0.65 2.36 -11.15
CA THR A 51 -1.40 1.22 -11.70
C THR A 51 -0.49 0.18 -12.35
N LYS A 52 0.54 0.64 -13.07
CA LYS A 52 1.49 -0.25 -13.75
C LYS A 52 2.44 -0.96 -12.79
N ASN A 53 2.89 -0.30 -11.72
CA ASN A 53 4.03 -0.79 -10.92
C ASN A 53 3.63 -1.25 -9.51
N MET A 54 2.55 -0.72 -8.94
CA MET A 54 2.17 -0.94 -7.53
C MET A 54 0.92 -1.81 -7.36
N ILE A 55 0.20 -2.12 -8.44
CA ILE A 55 -1.01 -2.97 -8.36
C ILE A 55 -0.62 -4.44 -8.28
N HIS A 56 -1.28 -5.13 -7.36
CA HIS A 56 -1.14 -6.56 -7.25
C HIS A 56 -1.81 -7.25 -8.45
N GLY A 57 -1.04 -8.01 -9.22
CA GLY A 57 -1.60 -8.83 -10.29
C GLY A 57 -2.55 -9.92 -9.77
N LEU A 58 -3.22 -10.61 -10.69
CA LEU A 58 -4.17 -11.68 -10.37
C LEU A 58 -3.56 -12.70 -9.38
N CYS A 59 -4.37 -13.10 -8.40
CA CYS A 59 -4.01 -14.04 -7.33
C CYS A 59 -5.25 -14.79 -6.84
N GLY A 60 -5.12 -15.59 -5.78
CA GLY A 60 -6.24 -16.36 -5.26
C GLY A 60 -6.63 -17.50 -6.19
N THR A 61 -7.93 -17.66 -6.41
CA THR A 61 -8.50 -18.66 -7.32
C THR A 61 -8.12 -18.39 -8.78
N LEU A 62 -7.97 -17.12 -9.16
CA LEU A 62 -7.64 -16.70 -10.52
C LEU A 62 -6.17 -16.99 -10.88
N ASN A 63 -5.28 -17.01 -9.88
CA ASN A 63 -3.90 -17.44 -10.06
C ASN A 63 -3.31 -18.05 -8.77
N PRO A 64 -3.50 -19.37 -8.57
CA PRO A 64 -2.97 -20.06 -7.40
C PRO A 64 -1.44 -20.14 -7.36
N LYS A 65 -0.76 -19.89 -8.48
CA LYS A 65 0.71 -19.90 -8.60
C LYS A 65 1.35 -18.56 -8.23
N SER A 66 0.56 -17.53 -7.95
CA SER A 66 1.09 -16.22 -7.54
C SER A 66 1.94 -16.35 -6.27
N PRO A 67 3.08 -15.64 -6.13
CA PRO A 67 3.97 -15.74 -4.96
C PRO A 67 3.32 -15.37 -3.61
N CYS A 68 2.18 -14.68 -3.65
CA CYS A 68 1.38 -14.36 -2.47
C CYS A 68 0.51 -15.53 -1.99
N MET A 69 0.41 -16.62 -2.75
CA MET A 69 -0.36 -17.82 -2.41
C MET A 69 0.57 -18.87 -1.82
N MET A 70 0.19 -19.45 -0.68
CA MET A 70 0.87 -20.54 0.00
C MET A 70 -0.19 -21.49 0.54
N ASP A 71 -0.12 -22.78 0.16
CA ASP A 71 -1.08 -23.82 0.55
C ASP A 71 -2.56 -23.43 0.30
N GLY A 72 -2.81 -22.77 -0.84
CA GLY A 72 -4.16 -22.31 -1.22
C GLY A 72 -4.68 -21.10 -0.43
N LYS A 73 -3.87 -20.52 0.46
CA LYS A 73 -4.20 -19.32 1.24
C LYS A 73 -3.26 -18.17 0.91
N TYR A 74 -3.69 -16.93 1.21
CA TYR A 74 -2.79 -15.79 1.12
C TYR A 74 -1.69 -15.91 2.20
N SER A 75 -0.42 -15.82 1.78
CA SER A 75 0.75 -15.90 2.66
C SER A 75 0.99 -14.63 3.49
N LYS A 76 0.21 -13.57 3.21
CA LYS A 76 0.22 -12.27 3.87
C LYS A 76 -1.21 -11.88 4.25
N ARG A 77 -1.36 -10.79 5.00
CA ARG A 77 -2.65 -10.26 5.49
C ARG A 77 -3.51 -9.62 4.36
N TYR A 78 -3.75 -10.37 3.27
CA TYR A 78 -4.62 -9.98 2.16
C TYR A 78 -5.92 -10.80 2.15
N PRO A 79 -7.03 -10.24 1.64
CA PRO A 79 -7.19 -8.81 1.35
C PRO A 79 -7.16 -7.99 2.65
N ARG A 80 -6.70 -6.73 2.57
CA ARG A 80 -6.74 -5.80 3.71
C ARG A 80 -8.17 -5.30 3.87
N ALA A 81 -8.62 -5.09 5.10
CA ALA A 81 -9.93 -4.52 5.35
C ALA A 81 -10.04 -3.10 4.79
N PHE A 82 -11.24 -2.76 4.30
CA PHE A 82 -11.63 -1.38 4.02
C PHE A 82 -11.89 -0.66 5.33
N ILE A 83 -11.18 0.44 5.55
CA ILE A 83 -11.29 1.27 6.76
C ILE A 83 -11.26 2.73 6.36
N PHE A 84 -12.07 3.55 7.03
CA PHE A 84 -12.30 4.93 6.64
C PHE A 84 -11.17 5.88 7.05
N ASN A 85 -10.39 5.55 8.09
CA ASN A 85 -9.26 6.37 8.55
C ASN A 85 -8.06 5.46 8.85
N THR A 86 -6.85 6.00 8.74
CA THR A 86 -5.65 5.26 9.16
C THR A 86 -5.65 5.05 10.68
N VAL A 87 -5.38 3.81 11.10
CA VAL A 87 -5.27 3.41 12.50
C VAL A 87 -3.85 2.94 12.79
N THR A 88 -3.18 3.56 13.75
CA THR A 88 -1.87 3.11 14.23
C THR A 88 -2.03 1.86 15.10
N GLY A 89 -1.53 0.72 14.64
CA GLY A 89 -1.58 -0.55 15.37
C GLY A 89 -0.55 -0.62 16.51
N SER A 90 -0.82 -1.43 17.53
CA SER A 90 0.13 -1.73 18.61
C SER A 90 1.24 -2.71 18.21
N ASP A 91 1.09 -3.40 17.07
CA ASP A 91 2.07 -4.35 16.54
C ASP A 91 3.12 -3.71 15.60
N GLY A 92 3.16 -2.38 15.53
CA GLY A 92 4.08 -1.62 14.68
C GLY A 92 3.65 -1.54 13.21
N TYR A 93 2.48 -2.08 12.84
CA TYR A 93 1.94 -1.98 11.49
C TYR A 93 0.67 -1.11 11.47
N PRO A 94 0.68 0.09 10.86
CA PRO A 94 -0.53 0.86 10.68
C PRO A 94 -1.48 0.14 9.71
N LEU A 95 -2.77 0.28 9.98
CA LEU A 95 -3.82 -0.03 9.03
C LEU A 95 -4.16 1.27 8.30
N TYR A 96 -3.77 1.39 7.04
CA TYR A 96 -4.06 2.58 6.24
C TYR A 96 -5.51 2.62 5.76
N ARG A 97 -6.05 3.85 5.63
CA ARG A 97 -7.32 4.13 4.96
C ARG A 97 -7.40 3.40 3.61
N ARG A 98 -8.58 2.86 3.32
CA ARG A 98 -8.93 2.18 2.07
C ARG A 98 -10.42 2.37 1.80
N SER A 99 -10.75 3.06 0.72
CA SER A 99 -12.12 3.35 0.32
C SER A 99 -12.73 2.15 -0.40
N ALA A 100 -14.04 1.90 -0.19
CA ALA A 100 -14.73 0.77 -0.79
C ALA A 100 -14.97 0.93 -2.29
N GLU A 101 -14.84 2.15 -2.82
CA GLU A 101 -14.98 2.48 -4.24
C GLU A 101 -13.74 2.09 -5.07
N ASP A 102 -12.64 1.72 -4.41
CA ASP A 102 -11.37 1.33 -5.03
C ASP A 102 -11.31 -0.18 -5.43
N GLY A 103 -12.45 -0.89 -5.37
CA GLY A 103 -12.55 -2.35 -5.47
C GLY A 103 -13.32 -2.87 -6.68
#